data_AF-A0A5C1AA70-F1
#
_entry.id   AF-A0A5C1AA70-F1
#
_cell.length_a   1.000
_cell.length_b   1.000
_cell.length_c   1.000
_cell.angle_alpha   90.00
_cell.angle_beta   90.00
_cell.angle_gamma   90.00
#
_symmetry.space_group_name_H-M   'P 1'
#
loop_
_entity.id
_entity.type
_entity.pdbx_description
1 polymer ?
#
loop_
_entity_poly.entity_id
_entity_poly.type
_entity_poly.pdbx_seq_one_letter_code
_entity_poly.pdbx_strand_id
1 'polypeptide(L)'
;MLSVTSAGGKYDTSDAWTLRYEGYMTTPVVVDGYAYVLDKDKRLLCINLKTGKEAWGTDERFGDYWSLVANGDKILALDNRGVLYLLRATRPASRCCWCR
;
A
#
# COMPACT_ATOMS: atom_id res chain seq x y z
N MET A 1 3.19 -10.42 6.32
CA MET A 1 2.23 -11.08 5.40
C MET A 1 2.25 -12.56 5.73
N LEU A 2 1.08 -13.19 5.81
CA LEU A 2 0.99 -14.62 6.05
C LEU A 2 0.81 -15.38 4.74
N SER A 3 1.50 -16.50 4.60
CA SER A 3 1.21 -17.54 3.62
C SER A 3 0.22 -18.50 4.25
N VAL A 4 -0.89 -18.76 3.56
CA VAL A 4 -1.95 -19.66 4.04
C VAL A 4 -2.02 -20.86 3.10
N THR A 5 -1.94 -22.06 3.67
CA THR A 5 -2.19 -23.31 2.92
C THR A 5 -3.42 -24.00 3.48
N SER A 6 -4.18 -24.69 2.61
CA SER A 6 -5.35 -25.45 3.05
C SER A 6 -5.30 -26.86 2.50
N ALA A 7 -5.51 -27.84 3.39
CA ALA A 7 -5.64 -29.25 3.03
C ALA A 7 -6.71 -29.89 3.91
N GLY A 8 -7.71 -30.53 3.29
CA GLY A 8 -8.76 -31.26 3.99
C GLY A 8 -9.57 -30.43 5.00
N GLY A 9 -9.79 -29.14 4.72
CA GLY A 9 -10.56 -28.24 5.60
C GLY A 9 -9.77 -27.68 6.80
N LYS A 10 -8.47 -27.98 6.90
CA LYS A 10 -7.56 -27.33 7.85
C LYS A 10 -6.79 -26.20 7.15
N TYR A 11 -6.49 -25.14 7.90
CA TYR A 11 -5.65 -24.04 7.45
C TYR A 11 -4.36 -24.04 8.26
N ASP A 12 -3.24 -23.93 7.57
CA ASP A 12 -1.93 -23.69 8.18
C ASP A 12 -1.40 -22.34 7.71
N THR A 13 -0.69 -21.65 8.59
CA THR A 13 -0.19 -20.29 8.35
C THR A 13 1.29 -20.21 8.68
N SER A 14 2.06 -19.62 7.78
CA SER A 14 3.48 -19.28 8.02
C SER A 14 3.75 -17.84 7.60
N ASP A 15 4.85 -17.25 8.08
CA ASP A 15 5.26 -15.93 7.62
C ASP A 15 5.75 -16.01 6.17
N ALA A 16 5.06 -15.30 5.26
CA ALA A 16 5.51 -15.15 3.88
C ALA A 16 6.67 -14.15 3.80
N TRP A 17 6.51 -13.02 4.48
CA TRP A 17 7.51 -11.97 4.61
C TRP A 17 7.11 -10.94 5.65
N THR A 18 8.11 -10.22 6.14
CA THR A 18 7.97 -9.07 7.04
C THR A 18 8.70 -7.88 6.43
N LEU A 19 8.09 -6.70 6.56
CA LEU A 19 8.67 -5.44 6.13
C LEU A 19 8.97 -4.59 7.37
N ARG A 20 10.07 -3.82 7.32
CA ARG A 20 10.47 -2.95 8.44
C ARG A 20 9.56 -1.74 8.66
N TYR A 21 8.69 -1.44 7.68
CA TYR A 21 7.78 -0.31 7.75
C TYR A 21 6.49 -0.72 8.43
N GLU A 22 5.99 0.18 9.25
CA GLU A 22 4.75 0.00 9.99
C GLU A 22 3.70 0.94 9.44
N GLY A 23 2.55 0.41 9.06
CA GLY A 23 1.40 1.22 8.69
C GLY A 23 0.94 2.05 9.89
N TYR A 24 0.60 3.32 9.64
CA TYR A 24 0.19 4.24 10.71
C TYR A 24 -1.30 4.51 10.66
N MET A 25 -2.05 3.73 11.43
CA MET A 25 -3.50 3.90 11.64
C MET A 25 -4.23 4.08 10.29
N THR A 26 -3.86 3.25 9.33
CA THR A 26 -4.38 3.21 7.97
C THR A 26 -4.55 1.76 7.57
N THR A 27 -5.62 1.46 6.84
CA THR A 27 -5.79 0.15 6.20
C THR A 27 -5.25 0.25 4.77
N PRO A 28 -4.26 -0.57 4.39
CA PRO A 28 -3.71 -0.50 3.05
C PRO A 28 -4.77 -0.88 2.00
N VAL A 29 -4.73 -0.22 0.85
CA VAL A 29 -5.49 -0.67 -0.34
C VAL A 29 -4.57 -1.45 -1.26
N VAL A 30 -5.11 -2.50 -1.87
CA VAL A 30 -4.36 -3.36 -2.79
C VAL A 30 -4.86 -3.11 -4.22
N VAL A 31 -3.95 -2.72 -5.10
CA VAL A 31 -4.21 -2.53 -6.53
C VAL A 31 -3.13 -3.27 -7.32
N ASP A 32 -3.54 -4.21 -8.17
CA ASP A 32 -2.68 -4.96 -9.08
C ASP A 32 -1.46 -5.65 -8.44
N GLY A 33 -1.65 -6.22 -7.24
CA GLY A 33 -0.59 -6.93 -6.51
C GLY A 33 0.37 -6.03 -5.73
N TYR A 34 0.06 -4.74 -5.62
CA TYR A 34 0.78 -3.78 -4.79
C TYR A 34 -0.12 -3.23 -3.70
N ALA A 35 0.40 -3.12 -2.48
CA ALA A 35 -0.28 -2.45 -1.37
C ALA A 35 0.20 -1.00 -1.27
N TYR A 36 -0.75 -0.09 -1.07
CA TYR A 36 -0.51 1.34 -0.85
C TYR A 36 -0.91 1.68 0.57
N VAL A 37 0.02 2.28 1.33
CA VAL A 37 -0.14 2.50 2.77
C VAL A 37 0.59 3.76 3.22
N LEU A 38 0.00 4.50 4.15
CA LEU A 38 0.70 5.53 4.91
C LEU A 38 1.52 4.89 6.05
N ASP A 39 2.82 5.13 6.10
CA ASP A 39 3.66 4.64 7.20
C ASP A 39 3.70 5.59 8.40
N LYS A 40 4.33 5.16 9.51
CA LYS A 40 4.55 5.96 10.73
C LYS A 40 5.29 7.27 10.49
N ASP A 41 6.06 7.27 9.43
CA ASP A 41 6.86 8.37 8.97
C ASP A 41 6.03 9.33 8.11
N LYS A 42 4.72 9.10 7.93
CA LYS A 42 3.80 9.90 7.11
C LYS A 42 4.16 9.91 5.62
N ARG A 43 4.86 8.89 5.15
CA ARG A 43 5.16 8.67 3.74
C ARG A 43 4.13 7.72 3.15
N LEU A 44 3.74 7.96 1.91
CA LEU A 44 2.98 6.98 1.14
C LEU A 44 3.96 5.96 0.58
N LEU A 45 3.78 4.69 0.96
CA LEU A 45 4.56 3.57 0.46
C LEU A 45 3.75 2.75 -0.52
N CYS A 46 4.43 2.27 -1.57
CA CYS A 46 3.96 1.20 -2.44
C CYS A 46 4.80 -0.05 -2.16
N ILE A 47 4.14 -1.16 -1.84
CA ILE A 47 4.77 -2.41 -1.42
C ILE A 47 4.39 -3.50 -2.42
N ASN A 48 5.38 -4.21 -2.96
CA ASN A 48 5.14 -5.38 -3.80
C ASN A 48 4.72 -6.57 -2.93
N LEU A 49 3.47 -7.03 -3.04
CA LEU A 49 2.95 -8.10 -2.18
C LEU A 49 3.56 -9.47 -2.46
N LYS A 50 4.11 -9.69 -3.66
CA LYS A 50 4.79 -10.95 -4.01
C LYS A 50 6.13 -11.09 -3.28
N THR A 51 6.85 -9.98 -3.09
CA THR A 51 8.22 -10.02 -2.55
C THR A 51 8.34 -9.41 -1.15
N GLY A 52 7.33 -8.67 -0.68
CA GLY A 52 7.37 -7.94 0.58
C GLY A 52 8.30 -6.74 0.58
N LYS A 53 8.77 -6.28 -0.60
CA LYS A 53 9.71 -5.16 -0.72
C LYS A 53 8.98 -3.86 -1.04
N GLU A 54 9.51 -2.76 -0.50
CA GLU A 54 9.14 -1.41 -0.96
C GLU A 54 9.46 -1.28 -2.45
N ALA A 55 8.44 -0.94 -3.22
CA ALA A 55 8.54 -0.62 -4.64
C ALA A 55 8.96 0.83 -4.82
N TRP A 56 8.38 1.73 -4.02
CA TRP A 56 8.77 3.13 -3.85
C TRP A 56 8.10 3.71 -2.60
N GLY A 57 8.60 4.86 -2.13
CA GLY A 57 7.96 5.66 -1.09
C GLY A 57 8.12 7.15 -1.40
N THR A 58 7.15 7.97 -1.04
CA THR A 58 7.24 9.43 -1.25
C THR A 58 8.32 10.06 -0.37
N ASP A 59 8.93 11.13 -0.86
CA ASP A 59 9.77 12.02 -0.04
C ASP A 59 8.89 13.00 0.77
N GLU A 60 7.72 13.36 0.22
CA GLU A 60 6.72 14.17 0.89
C GLU A 60 6.14 13.45 2.11
N ARG A 61 5.84 14.26 3.13
CA ARG A 61 5.26 13.86 4.41
C ARG A 61 3.85 14.41 4.51
N PHE A 62 2.87 13.54 4.69
CA PHE A 62 1.45 13.90 4.70
C PHE A 62 0.88 14.09 6.12
N GLY A 63 -0.43 14.30 6.20
CA GLY A 63 -1.19 14.24 7.45
C GLY A 63 -1.33 12.82 7.99
N ASP A 64 -1.99 12.69 9.14
CA ASP A 64 -2.15 11.42 9.85
C ASP A 64 -3.50 10.74 9.51
N TYR A 65 -3.64 9.48 9.91
CA TYR A 65 -4.92 8.74 9.92
C TYR A 65 -5.61 8.66 8.56
N TRP A 66 -4.89 8.15 7.56
CA TRP A 66 -5.43 8.00 6.21
C TRP A 66 -6.50 6.92 6.11
N SER A 67 -7.71 7.34 5.72
CA SER A 67 -8.75 6.46 5.18
C SER A 67 -8.58 6.35 3.67
N LEU A 68 -8.42 5.13 3.16
CA LEU A 68 -8.13 4.85 1.75
C LEU A 68 -9.27 4.10 1.07
N VAL A 69 -9.64 4.51 -0.14
CA VAL A 69 -10.53 3.75 -1.04
C VAL A 69 -9.98 3.76 -2.45
N ALA A 70 -10.10 2.64 -3.17
CA ALA A 70 -9.59 2.49 -4.53
C ALA A 70 -10.72 2.22 -5.53
N ASN A 71 -10.59 2.77 -6.73
CA ASN A 71 -11.43 2.46 -7.90
C ASN A 71 -10.55 2.37 -9.15
N GLY A 72 -10.25 1.15 -9.59
CA GLY A 72 -9.27 0.90 -10.65
C GLY A 72 -7.89 1.41 -10.24
N ASP A 73 -7.32 2.31 -11.05
CA ASP A 73 -5.99 2.91 -10.84
C ASP A 73 -6.00 4.19 -9.98
N LYS A 74 -7.16 4.57 -9.44
CA LYS A 74 -7.32 5.79 -8.62
C LYS A 74 -7.54 5.41 -7.17
N ILE A 75 -6.88 6.15 -6.28
CA ILE A 75 -7.01 6.01 -4.83
C ILE A 75 -7.40 7.38 -4.27
N LEU A 76 -8.46 7.42 -3.47
CA LEU A 76 -8.77 8.56 -2.63
C LEU A 76 -8.18 8.32 -1.25
N ALA A 77 -7.48 9.32 -0.73
CA ALA A 77 -6.94 9.32 0.62
C ALA A 77 -7.47 10.53 1.39
N LEU A 78 -8.17 10.29 2.49
CA LEU A 78 -8.65 11.34 3.39
C LEU A 78 -7.80 11.34 4.65
N ASP A 79 -7.19 12.49 4.99
CA ASP A 79 -6.42 12.64 6.22
C ASP A 79 -7.24 13.25 7.37
N ASN A 80 -6.67 13.24 8.58
CA ASN A 80 -7.29 13.75 9.80
C ASN A 80 -7.58 15.26 9.81
N ARG A 81 -7.02 16.02 8.87
CA ARG A 81 -7.27 17.46 8.71
C ARG A 81 -8.44 17.73 7.76
N GLY A 82 -9.04 16.69 7.21
CA GLY A 82 -10.10 16.79 6.21
C GLY A 82 -9.57 17.05 4.79
N VAL A 83 -8.28 16.85 4.54
CA VAL A 83 -7.71 17.00 3.19
C VAL A 83 -7.92 15.70 2.43
N LEU A 84 -8.54 15.81 1.25
CA LEU A 84 -8.77 14.69 0.33
C LEU A 84 -7.77 14.74 -0.82
N TYR A 85 -6.94 13.71 -0.95
CA TYR A 85 -5.98 13.54 -2.03
C TYR A 85 -6.54 12.56 -3.06
N LEU A 86 -6.29 12.85 -4.34
CA LEU A 86 -6.47 11.89 -5.43
C LEU A 86 -5.10 11.41 -5.90
N LEU A 87 -4.86 10.12 -5.71
CA LEU A 87 -3.60 9.46 -6.03
C LEU A 87 -3.80 8.48 -7.18
N ARG A 88 -2.77 8.30 -8.01
CA ARG A 88 -2.72 7.23 -9.01
C ARG A 88 -1.94 6.06 -8.42
N ALA A 89 -2.46 4.84 -8.54
CA ALA A 89 -1.80 3.61 -8.16
C ALA A 89 -0.64 3.30 -9.13
N THR A 90 0.50 3.97 -8.95
CA THR A 90 1.68 3.80 -9.79
C THR A 90 2.48 2.57 -9.38
N ARG A 91 2.70 1.66 -10.32
CA ARG A 91 3.55 0.48 -10.17
C ARG A 91 4.94 0.80 -10.72
N PRO A 92 6.05 0.27 -10.16
CA PRO A 92 7.40 0.54 -10.65
C PRO A 92 7.64 0.24 -12.15
N ALA A 93 6.80 -0.63 -12.74
CA ALA A 93 6.93 -1.06 -14.13
C ALA A 93 5.94 -0.39 -15.10
N SER A 94 5.04 0.49 -14.64
CA SER A 94 4.29 1.32 -15.59
C SER A 94 5.25 2.36 -16.14
N ARG A 95 5.83 2.02 -17.31
CA ARG A 95 6.63 2.88 -18.17
C ARG A 95 6.25 4.35 -17.98
N CYS A 96 7.27 5.15 -17.69
CA CYS A 96 7.23 6.60 -17.65
C CYS A 96 6.13 7.18 -18.56
N CYS A 97 5.00 7.57 -17.97
CA CYS A 97 3.98 8.38 -18.65
C CYS A 97 4.09 9.86 -18.26
N TRP A 98 5.22 10.29 -17.69
CA TRP A 98 5.61 11.69 -17.73
C TRP A 98 6.14 12.01 -19.13
N CYS A 99 5.22 12.13 -20.09
CA CYS A 99 5.44 12.89 -21.32
C CYS A 99 4.51 14.09 -21.29
N ARG A 100 5.09 15.23 -20.89
CA ARG A 100 4.61 16.62 -20.96
C ARG A 100 3.16 16.93 -20.58
#